data_AF-A0A4V3D9I0-F1
#
_entry.id   AF-A0A4V3D9I0-F1
#
_cell.length_a   1.000
_cell.length_b   1.000
_cell.length_c   1.000
_cell.angle_alpha   90.00
_cell.angle_beta   90.00
_cell.angle_gamma   90.00
#
_symmetry.space_group_name_H-M   'P 1'
#
loop_
_entity.id
_entity.type
_entity.pdbx_description
1 polymer ?
#
loop_
_entity_poly.entity_id
_entity_poly.type
_entity_poly.pdbx_seq_one_letter_code
_entity_poly.pdbx_strand_id
1 'polypeptide(L)'
;MGRMAKQGSGAASKEEKKAAKQAAKAARRERFSQIWQAFQMQRREDKLLLPLMIGAVVVTALVLFGIGLLIGQQWFLLPTGVLLGILLAVIIFGRRVQKNVYAKATGQPGAAGWALDNMRGQWRVTQAVAGTTQLDAVHRVIGRPGVVLVAEGVPHRTKSLVAQEKKRVSRIIGQVPIYEVLVGEEEGQVPLSKLQRHMTKLPRNIDKNQMETVEKRLAALANRSGPAMPKGPMPRNAQQLKGMQRTARRR
;
A
#
# COMPACT_ATOMS: atom_id res chain seq x y z
N MET A 1 -55.90 35.90 -23.48
CA MET A 1 -55.76 34.58 -22.81
C MET A 1 -54.35 34.08 -23.15
N GLY A 2 -53.45 33.69 -22.25
CA GLY A 2 -53.52 33.47 -20.82
C GLY A 2 -52.12 33.52 -20.19
N ARG A 3 -52.08 33.80 -18.89
CA ARG A 3 -50.91 33.63 -18.02
C ARG A 3 -50.41 32.19 -18.11
N MET A 4 -49.10 31.99 -18.30
CA MET A 4 -48.44 30.74 -17.94
C MET A 4 -47.28 31.04 -17.00
N ALA A 5 -47.24 30.23 -15.95
CA ALA A 5 -46.71 30.57 -14.64
C ALA A 5 -45.18 30.48 -14.54
N LYS A 6 -44.63 31.41 -13.77
CA LYS A 6 -43.26 31.39 -13.24
C LYS A 6 -43.22 30.35 -12.10
N GLN A 7 -42.79 29.12 -12.37
CA GLN A 7 -42.62 28.08 -11.34
C GLN A 7 -41.17 27.59 -11.27
N GLY A 8 -40.51 27.93 -10.15
CA GLY A 8 -39.73 26.97 -9.37
C GLY A 8 -38.28 26.63 -9.76
N SER A 9 -37.33 27.57 -9.66
CA SER A 9 -35.88 27.25 -9.63
C SER A 9 -35.21 27.42 -8.25
N GLY A 10 -35.97 27.69 -7.19
CA GLY A 10 -35.43 28.01 -5.85
C GLY A 10 -35.47 26.88 -4.81
N ALA A 11 -36.25 25.81 -5.03
CA ALA A 11 -36.57 24.82 -3.98
C ALA A 11 -35.66 23.57 -3.99
N ALA A 12 -35.26 23.08 -5.17
CA ALA A 12 -34.37 21.91 -5.27
C ALA A 12 -33.00 22.10 -4.58
N SER A 13 -32.46 23.32 -4.58
CA SER A 13 -31.12 23.57 -4.02
C SER A 13 -31.02 23.60 -2.49
N LYS A 14 -32.12 23.83 -1.75
CA LYS A 14 -32.07 23.94 -0.28
C LYS A 14 -32.13 22.58 0.40
N GLU A 15 -32.89 21.64 -0.15
CA GLU A 15 -33.00 20.27 0.36
C GLU A 15 -31.76 19.45 0.02
N GLU A 16 -31.23 19.57 -1.20
CA GLU A 16 -29.95 18.97 -1.58
C GLU A 16 -28.78 19.49 -0.74
N LYS A 17 -28.72 20.81 -0.47
CA LYS A 17 -27.70 21.38 0.43
C LYS A 17 -27.86 20.92 1.87
N LYS A 18 -29.09 20.69 2.36
CA LYS A 18 -29.34 20.15 3.70
C LYS A 18 -28.94 18.67 3.77
N ALA A 19 -29.29 17.87 2.77
CA ALA A 19 -28.90 16.46 2.66
C ALA A 19 -27.36 16.32 2.55
N ALA A 20 -26.69 17.10 1.72
CA ALA A 20 -25.23 17.11 1.62
C ALA A 20 -24.55 17.54 2.94
N LYS A 21 -25.11 18.53 3.65
CA LYS A 21 -24.62 18.91 4.99
C LYS A 21 -24.83 17.81 6.03
N GLN A 22 -25.95 17.10 5.98
CA GLN A 22 -26.23 15.99 6.89
C GLN A 22 -25.32 14.79 6.59
N ALA A 23 -25.13 14.43 5.32
CA ALA A 23 -24.19 13.40 4.90
C ALA A 23 -22.74 13.76 5.29
N ALA A 24 -22.32 15.01 5.10
CA ALA A 24 -21.00 15.48 5.53
C ALA A 24 -20.82 15.42 7.06
N LYS A 25 -21.87 15.77 7.83
CA LYS A 25 -21.85 15.64 9.30
C LYS A 25 -21.79 14.18 9.74
N ALA A 26 -22.55 13.29 9.10
CA ALA A 26 -22.53 11.86 9.37
C ALA A 26 -21.15 11.26 9.09
N ALA A 27 -20.59 11.51 7.90
CA ALA A 27 -19.25 11.09 7.53
C ALA A 27 -18.18 11.63 8.48
N ARG A 28 -18.33 12.88 8.97
CA ARG A 28 -17.41 13.46 9.97
C ARG A 28 -17.50 12.74 11.32
N ARG A 29 -18.70 12.38 11.77
CA ARG A 29 -18.92 11.63 13.02
C ARG A 29 -18.33 10.22 12.92
N GLU A 30 -18.54 9.54 11.80
CA GLU A 30 -17.95 8.21 11.55
C GLU A 30 -16.42 8.27 11.54
N ARG A 31 -15.82 9.22 10.82
CA ARG A 31 -14.36 9.42 10.82
C ARG A 31 -13.83 9.69 12.23
N PHE A 32 -14.51 10.53 13.01
CA PHE A 32 -14.11 10.81 14.38
C PHE A 32 -14.21 9.57 15.27
N SER A 33 -15.29 8.79 15.14
CA SER A 33 -15.47 7.53 15.85
C SER A 33 -14.36 6.53 15.52
N GLN A 34 -14.01 6.38 14.24
CA GLN A 34 -12.92 5.49 13.79
C GLN A 34 -11.57 5.92 14.36
N ILE A 35 -11.26 7.22 14.32
CA ILE A 35 -10.03 7.76 14.90
C ILE A 35 -10.01 7.54 16.42
N TRP A 36 -11.13 7.76 17.09
CA TRP A 36 -11.25 7.57 18.53
C TRP A 36 -11.08 6.10 18.93
N GLN A 37 -11.68 5.17 18.19
CA GLN A 37 -11.51 3.73 18.39
C GLN A 37 -10.04 3.32 18.19
N ALA A 38 -9.41 3.77 17.10
CA ALA A 38 -8.00 3.52 16.85
C ALA A 38 -7.10 4.11 17.96
N PHE A 39 -7.42 5.30 18.47
CA PHE A 39 -6.73 5.91 19.60
C PHE A 39 -6.87 5.09 20.89
N GLN A 40 -8.09 4.63 21.22
CA GLN A 40 -8.34 3.81 22.40
C GLN A 40 -7.59 2.48 22.32
N MET A 41 -7.59 1.82 21.16
CA MET A 41 -6.83 0.61 20.92
C MET A 41 -5.33 0.86 21.13
N GLN A 42 -4.79 1.89 20.48
CA GLN A 42 -3.36 2.20 20.57
C GLN A 42 -2.94 2.60 21.99
N ARG A 43 -3.75 3.37 22.73
CA ARG A 43 -3.46 3.75 24.11
C ARG A 43 -3.37 2.53 25.04
N ARG A 44 -4.20 1.50 24.81
CA ARG A 44 -4.17 0.26 25.60
C ARG A 44 -2.90 -0.54 25.32
N GLU A 45 -2.49 -0.58 24.07
CA GLU A 45 -1.28 -1.28 23.63
C GLU A 45 -0.01 -0.54 24.05
N ASP A 46 -0.06 0.79 24.05
CA ASP A 46 1.09 1.65 24.23
C ASP A 46 0.91 2.64 25.38
N LYS A 47 1.23 2.18 26.59
CA LYS A 47 1.07 2.97 27.83
C LYS A 47 1.92 4.24 27.85
N LEU A 48 3.04 4.26 27.11
CA LEU A 48 3.94 5.42 27.00
C LEU A 48 3.44 6.46 25.99
N LEU A 49 2.44 6.14 25.16
CA LEU A 49 1.92 7.07 24.16
C LEU A 49 1.35 8.33 24.82
N LEU A 50 0.49 8.17 25.83
CA LEU A 50 -0.18 9.28 26.50
C LEU A 50 0.80 10.25 27.20
N PRO A 51 1.75 9.78 28.05
CA PRO A 51 2.70 10.68 28.69
C PRO A 51 3.61 11.38 27.69
N LEU A 52 3.98 10.74 26.58
CA LEU A 52 4.77 11.41 25.54
C LEU A 52 3.98 12.49 24.79
N MET A 53 2.70 12.25 24.50
CA MET A 53 1.86 13.26 23.85
C MET A 53 1.64 14.46 24.75
N ILE A 54 1.34 14.22 26.04
CA ILE A 54 1.20 15.29 27.04
C ILE A 54 2.54 16.01 27.20
N GLY A 55 3.64 15.27 27.34
CA GLY A 55 4.98 15.81 27.43
C GLY A 55 5.34 16.70 26.24
N ALA A 56 5.02 16.29 25.01
CA ALA A 56 5.26 17.09 23.81
C ALA A 56 4.49 18.42 23.85
N VAL A 57 3.23 18.41 24.28
CA VAL A 57 2.42 19.64 24.40
C VAL A 57 2.99 20.55 25.49
N VAL A 58 3.23 20.00 26.68
CA VAL A 58 3.70 20.77 27.84
C VAL A 58 5.10 21.34 27.58
N VAL A 59 6.04 20.54 27.10
CA VAL A 59 7.40 21.00 26.81
C VAL A 59 7.38 22.09 25.74
N THR A 60 6.62 21.92 24.65
CA THR A 60 6.56 22.93 23.59
C THR A 60 5.93 24.23 24.07
N ALA A 61 4.86 24.14 24.87
CA ALA A 61 4.20 25.30 25.47
C ALA A 61 5.14 26.04 26.45
N LEU A 62 5.85 25.31 27.32
CA LEU A 62 6.79 25.89 28.28
C LEU A 62 7.99 26.56 27.59
N VAL A 63 8.53 25.94 26.53
CA VAL A 63 9.63 26.51 25.75
C VAL A 63 9.20 27.82 25.10
N LEU A 64 8.05 27.86 24.42
CA LEU A 64 7.58 29.07 23.75
C LEU A 64 7.10 30.14 24.73
N PHE A 65 6.54 29.74 25.87
CA PHE A 65 6.25 30.66 26.96
C PHE A 65 7.53 31.28 27.53
N GLY A 66 8.58 30.48 27.77
CA GLY A 66 9.88 30.95 28.24
C GLY A 66 10.54 31.93 27.25
N ILE A 67 10.50 31.62 25.95
CA ILE A 67 10.94 32.54 24.90
C ILE A 67 10.10 33.83 24.93
N GLY A 68 8.80 33.71 25.15
CA GLY A 68 7.91 34.85 25.27
C GLY A 68 8.19 35.72 26.49
N LEU A 69 8.64 35.16 27.61
CA LEU A 69 9.05 35.94 28.79
C LEU A 69 10.27 36.81 28.48
N LEU A 70 11.22 36.33 27.68
CA LEU A 70 12.41 37.09 27.30
C LEU A 70 12.10 38.27 26.37
N ILE A 71 10.99 38.20 25.61
CA ILE A 71 10.60 39.20 24.60
C ILE A 71 9.36 40.02 25.06
N GLY A 72 8.79 39.70 26.22
CA GLY A 72 7.56 40.33 26.74
C GLY A 72 6.27 39.94 25.98
N GLN A 73 6.28 38.82 25.27
CA GLN A 73 5.18 38.33 24.41
C GLN A 73 4.67 36.94 24.84
N GLN A 74 4.78 36.60 26.13
CA GLN A 74 4.44 35.29 26.67
C GLN A 74 3.00 34.85 26.41
N TRP A 75 2.04 35.77 26.50
CA TRP A 75 0.63 35.49 26.27
C TRP A 75 0.29 35.27 24.79
N PHE A 76 1.07 35.86 23.87
CA PHE A 76 0.93 35.64 22.44
C PHE A 76 1.58 34.32 22.00
N LEU A 77 2.74 33.97 22.56
CA LEU A 77 3.47 32.75 22.19
C LEU A 77 2.91 31.48 22.84
N LEU A 78 2.22 31.58 23.98
CA LEU A 78 1.64 30.42 24.66
C LEU A 78 0.61 29.66 23.80
N PRO A 79 -0.43 30.30 23.22
CA PRO A 79 -1.36 29.62 22.32
C PRO A 79 -0.66 28.98 21.11
N THR A 80 0.31 29.68 20.51
CA THR A 80 1.12 29.13 19.41
C THR A 80 1.90 27.89 19.85
N GLY A 81 2.47 27.90 21.05
CA GLY A 81 3.19 26.74 21.59
C GLY A 81 2.30 25.56 21.91
N VAL A 82 1.07 25.80 22.39
CA VAL A 82 0.08 24.74 22.56
C VAL A 82 -0.31 24.15 21.20
N LEU A 83 -0.58 24.97 20.18
CA LEU A 83 -0.92 24.50 18.84
C LEU A 83 0.20 23.67 18.21
N LEU A 84 1.45 24.14 18.29
CA LEU A 84 2.63 23.39 17.83
C LEU A 84 2.84 22.10 18.64
N GLY A 85 2.60 22.15 19.95
CA GLY A 85 2.64 20.98 20.81
C GLY A 85 1.63 19.91 20.42
N ILE A 86 0.39 20.32 20.09
CA ILE A 86 -0.65 19.42 19.58
C ILE A 86 -0.23 18.80 18.25
N LEU A 87 0.33 19.59 17.33
CA LEU A 87 0.84 19.09 16.05
C LEU A 87 1.93 18.03 16.27
N LEU A 88 2.88 18.28 17.18
CA LEU A 88 3.92 17.32 17.54
C LEU A 88 3.34 16.05 18.16
N ALA A 89 2.33 16.16 19.03
CA ALA A 89 1.65 15.01 19.62
C ALA A 89 0.98 14.14 18.54
N VAL A 90 0.36 14.74 17.52
CA VAL A 90 -0.22 14.01 16.38
C VAL A 90 0.86 13.28 15.57
N ILE A 91 2.01 13.91 15.34
CA ILE A 91 3.14 13.28 14.63
C ILE A 91 3.69 12.09 15.42
N ILE A 92 3.88 12.25 16.73
CA ILE A 92 4.33 11.17 17.62
C ILE A 92 3.35 10.01 17.59
N PHE A 93 2.05 10.30 17.70
CA PHE A 93 0.99 9.30 17.60
C PHE A 93 1.08 8.51 16.29
N GLY A 94 1.13 9.19 15.14
CA GLY A 94 1.20 8.53 13.83
C GLY A 94 2.43 7.63 13.69
N ARG A 95 3.61 8.12 14.08
CA ARG A 95 4.87 7.33 14.03
C ARG A 95 4.81 6.10 14.91
N ARG A 96 4.20 6.22 16.09
CA ARG A 96 4.10 5.13 17.06
C ARG A 96 3.09 4.06 16.65
N VAL A 97 1.97 4.48 16.07
CA VAL A 97 1.00 3.57 15.43
C VAL A 97 1.69 2.77 14.33
N GLN A 98 2.38 3.45 13.41
CA GLN A 98 3.10 2.77 12.33
C GLN A 98 4.11 1.75 12.88
N LYS A 99 4.92 2.16 13.86
CA LYS A 99 5.91 1.26 14.49
C LYS A 99 5.25 0.02 15.08
N ASN A 100 4.15 0.17 15.81
CA ASN A 100 3.48 -0.96 16.45
C ASN A 100 2.80 -1.88 15.43
N VAL A 101 2.17 -1.33 14.40
CA VAL A 101 1.57 -2.12 13.31
C VAL A 101 2.63 -2.96 12.61
N TYR A 102 3.75 -2.36 12.22
CA TYR A 102 4.84 -3.12 11.58
C TYR A 102 5.47 -4.14 12.52
N ALA A 103 5.67 -3.80 13.80
CA ALA A 103 6.21 -4.75 14.78
C ALA A 103 5.33 -5.98 14.98
N LYS A 104 4.00 -5.81 14.93
CA LYS A 104 3.05 -6.92 15.01
C LYS A 104 2.96 -7.73 13.72
N ALA A 105 3.12 -7.07 12.58
CA ALA A 105 3.11 -7.71 11.28
C ALA A 105 4.40 -8.49 11.00
N THR A 106 5.53 -8.12 11.63
CA THR A 106 6.77 -8.89 11.53
C THR A 106 6.55 -10.35 11.96
N GLY A 107 6.94 -11.28 11.10
CA GLY A 107 6.80 -12.73 11.33
C GLY A 107 5.42 -13.30 10.98
N GLN A 108 4.45 -12.47 10.58
CA GLN A 108 3.18 -12.97 10.05
C GLN A 108 3.32 -13.25 8.54
N PRO A 109 2.89 -14.43 8.06
CA PRO A 109 2.88 -14.75 6.64
C PRO A 109 2.15 -13.72 5.77
N GLY A 110 2.82 -13.24 4.73
CA GLY A 110 2.29 -12.27 3.78
C GLY A 110 2.37 -10.81 4.24
N ALA A 111 3.03 -10.55 5.38
CA ALA A 111 3.21 -9.21 5.90
C ALA A 111 4.07 -8.33 4.98
N ALA A 112 5.05 -8.92 4.28
CA ALA A 112 5.82 -8.23 3.26
C ALA A 112 4.90 -7.79 2.12
N GLY A 113 4.06 -8.68 1.58
CA GLY A 113 3.06 -8.35 0.56
C GLY A 113 2.18 -7.18 0.96
N TRP A 114 1.60 -7.23 2.17
CA TRP A 114 0.81 -6.13 2.73
C TRP A 114 1.61 -4.82 2.85
N ALA A 115 2.85 -4.87 3.33
CA ALA A 115 3.69 -3.69 3.46
C ALA A 115 4.02 -3.06 2.09
N LEU A 116 4.21 -3.88 1.06
CA LEU A 116 4.47 -3.45 -0.31
C LEU A 116 3.24 -2.74 -0.91
N ASP A 117 2.04 -3.29 -0.70
CA ASP A 117 0.79 -2.66 -1.19
C ASP A 117 0.53 -1.30 -0.55
N ASN A 118 0.96 -1.11 0.70
CA ASN A 118 0.82 0.15 1.41
C ASN A 118 1.89 1.19 1.06
N MET A 119 2.83 0.87 0.17
CA MET A 119 3.87 1.82 -0.23
C MET A 119 3.29 3.00 -1.01
N ARG A 120 3.78 4.19 -0.70
CA ARG A 120 3.42 5.41 -1.43
C ARG A 120 4.25 5.53 -2.72
N GLY A 121 3.58 5.88 -3.81
CA GLY A 121 4.21 6.14 -5.10
C GLY A 121 3.71 5.22 -6.21
N GLN A 122 4.38 5.26 -7.35
CA GLN A 122 4.04 4.44 -8.52
C GLN A 122 4.73 3.08 -8.42
N TRP A 123 4.25 2.24 -7.52
CA TRP A 123 4.66 0.84 -7.38
C TRP A 123 3.53 -0.04 -7.89
N ARG A 124 3.87 -1.08 -8.65
CA ARG A 124 2.91 -2.11 -9.08
C ARG A 124 3.31 -3.42 -8.41
N VAL A 125 2.50 -3.85 -7.46
CA VAL A 125 2.79 -5.03 -6.64
C VAL A 125 1.97 -6.20 -7.17
N THR A 126 2.62 -7.33 -7.40
CA THR A 126 1.98 -8.63 -7.61
C THR A 126 2.38 -9.52 -6.45
N GLN A 127 1.43 -9.81 -5.57
CA GLN A 127 1.69 -10.63 -4.39
C GLN A 127 1.79 -12.12 -4.75
N ALA A 128 2.59 -12.87 -3.98
CA ALA A 128 2.67 -14.33 -4.03
C ALA A 128 2.82 -14.92 -5.45
N VAL A 129 3.75 -14.39 -6.24
CA VAL A 129 4.05 -14.90 -7.60
C VAL A 129 4.67 -16.30 -7.57
N ALA A 130 5.30 -16.64 -6.46
CA ALA A 130 5.70 -17.99 -6.11
C ALA A 130 5.52 -18.15 -4.59
N GLY A 131 5.20 -19.35 -4.14
CA GLY A 131 5.08 -19.65 -2.72
C GLY A 131 5.14 -21.14 -2.44
N THR A 132 5.34 -21.47 -1.16
CA THR A 132 5.39 -22.84 -0.65
C THR A 132 4.20 -23.13 0.27
N THR A 133 3.98 -24.39 0.62
CA THR A 133 2.98 -24.76 1.63
C THR A 133 3.41 -24.36 3.05
N GLN A 134 4.70 -24.05 3.24
CA GLN A 134 5.29 -23.57 4.49
C GLN A 134 5.18 -22.05 4.64
N LEU A 135 4.28 -21.42 3.88
CA LEU A 135 3.98 -19.99 3.95
C LEU A 135 5.19 -19.09 3.60
N ASP A 136 6.17 -19.62 2.86
CA ASP A 136 7.17 -18.77 2.20
C ASP A 136 6.56 -18.20 0.92
N ALA A 137 6.78 -16.92 0.65
CA ALA A 137 6.23 -16.23 -0.50
C ALA A 137 7.28 -15.34 -1.17
N VAL A 138 7.18 -15.25 -2.50
CA VAL A 138 7.88 -14.25 -3.29
C VAL A 138 6.84 -13.31 -3.89
N HIS A 139 7.02 -12.03 -3.62
CA HIS A 139 6.25 -10.94 -4.20
C HIS A 139 7.09 -10.27 -5.28
N ARG A 140 6.43 -9.83 -6.35
CA ARG A 140 7.08 -9.09 -7.42
C ARG A 140 6.60 -7.66 -7.40
N VAL A 141 7.54 -6.73 -7.43
CA VAL A 141 7.24 -5.30 -7.47
C VAL A 141 7.89 -4.66 -8.67
N ILE A 142 7.12 -3.89 -9.42
CA ILE A 142 7.59 -3.09 -10.54
C ILE A 142 7.58 -1.63 -10.09
N GLY A 143 8.73 -0.97 -10.24
CA GLY A 143 8.87 0.45 -9.95
C GLY A 143 10.01 1.07 -10.75
N ARG A 144 10.35 2.32 -10.44
CA ARG A 144 11.44 3.05 -11.12
C ARG A 144 12.82 2.35 -11.07
N PRO A 145 13.16 1.52 -10.06
CA PRO A 145 14.39 0.75 -10.10
C PRO A 145 14.42 -0.36 -11.16
N GLY A 146 13.27 -0.84 -11.60
CA GLY A 146 13.14 -2.05 -12.41
C GLY A 146 12.17 -3.04 -11.74
N VAL A 147 12.53 -4.32 -11.78
CA VAL A 147 11.79 -5.39 -11.08
C VAL A 147 12.48 -5.71 -9.77
N VAL A 148 11.71 -5.75 -8.68
CA VAL A 148 12.20 -6.16 -7.36
C VAL A 148 11.45 -7.42 -6.95
N LEU A 149 12.19 -8.49 -6.66
CA LEU A 149 11.69 -9.72 -6.09
C LEU A 149 11.87 -9.64 -4.58
N VAL A 150 10.76 -9.56 -3.86
CA VAL A 150 10.74 -9.45 -2.40
C VAL A 150 10.29 -10.79 -1.84
N ALA A 151 11.17 -11.48 -1.13
CA ALA A 151 10.88 -12.77 -0.55
C ALA A 151 10.67 -12.68 0.96
N GLU A 152 9.67 -13.41 1.44
CA GLU A 152 9.31 -13.54 2.85
C GLU A 152 9.31 -15.03 3.23
N GLY A 153 9.88 -15.35 4.39
CA GLY A 153 10.01 -16.72 4.88
C GLY A 153 11.46 -17.11 5.16
N VAL A 154 11.73 -18.41 5.21
CA VAL A 154 13.05 -18.92 5.61
C VAL A 154 14.08 -18.75 4.48
N PRO A 155 15.25 -18.12 4.72
CA PRO A 155 16.21 -17.75 3.67
C PRO A 155 16.64 -18.87 2.73
N HIS A 156 16.85 -20.07 3.26
CA HIS A 156 17.31 -21.20 2.47
C HIS A 156 16.27 -21.62 1.42
N ARG A 157 14.98 -21.58 1.78
CA ARG A 157 13.88 -21.95 0.88
C ARG A 157 13.56 -20.83 -0.09
N THR A 158 13.54 -19.59 0.38
CA THR A 158 13.23 -18.40 -0.43
C THR A 158 14.26 -18.14 -1.51
N LYS A 159 15.55 -18.40 -1.27
CA LYS A 159 16.61 -18.30 -2.31
C LYS A 159 16.29 -19.11 -3.56
N SER A 160 15.81 -20.34 -3.39
CA SER A 160 15.44 -21.20 -4.53
C SER A 160 14.26 -20.63 -5.32
N LEU A 161 13.24 -20.11 -4.64
CA LEU A 161 12.06 -19.49 -5.25
C LEU A 161 12.42 -18.21 -6.00
N VAL A 162 13.24 -17.36 -5.39
CA VAL A 162 13.72 -16.12 -6.00
C VAL A 162 14.55 -16.41 -7.25
N ALA A 163 15.45 -17.40 -7.21
CA ALA A 163 16.25 -17.79 -8.36
C ALA A 163 15.38 -18.30 -9.53
N GLN A 164 14.37 -19.11 -9.24
CA GLN A 164 13.41 -19.60 -10.24
C GLN A 164 12.64 -18.44 -10.88
N GLU A 165 12.11 -17.54 -10.06
CA GLU A 165 11.33 -16.40 -10.54
C GLU A 165 12.22 -15.40 -11.31
N LYS A 166 13.45 -15.14 -10.84
CA LYS A 166 14.45 -14.32 -11.56
C LYS A 166 14.76 -14.89 -12.94
N LYS A 167 14.97 -16.21 -13.05
CA LYS A 167 15.20 -16.88 -14.34
C LYS A 167 13.98 -16.76 -15.26
N ARG A 168 12.77 -16.83 -14.71
CA ARG A 168 11.53 -16.68 -15.48
C ARG A 168 11.35 -15.25 -15.98
N VAL A 169 11.57 -14.27 -15.11
CA VAL A 169 11.42 -12.84 -15.39
C VAL A 169 12.48 -12.34 -16.38
N SER A 170 13.76 -12.69 -16.17
CA SER A 170 14.88 -12.27 -17.03
C SER A 170 14.74 -12.64 -18.50
N ARG A 171 14.06 -13.76 -18.81
CA ARG A 171 13.76 -14.17 -20.20
C ARG A 171 12.92 -13.17 -20.99
N ILE A 172 12.22 -12.26 -20.30
CA ILE A 172 11.17 -11.42 -20.89
C ILE A 172 11.46 -9.93 -20.73
N ILE A 173 12.01 -9.52 -19.58
CA ILE A 173 12.17 -8.09 -19.27
C ILE A 173 13.43 -7.46 -19.90
N GLY A 174 14.25 -8.25 -20.59
CA GLY A 174 15.43 -7.76 -21.32
C GLY A 174 16.51 -7.19 -20.39
N GLN A 175 16.97 -5.98 -20.66
CA GLN A 175 18.04 -5.30 -19.90
C GLN A 175 17.57 -4.60 -18.61
N VAL A 176 16.30 -4.75 -18.22
CA VAL A 176 15.78 -4.11 -17.00
C VAL A 176 16.37 -4.78 -15.76
N PRO A 177 16.95 -4.02 -14.81
CA PRO A 177 17.54 -4.59 -13.60
C PRO A 177 16.54 -5.36 -12.73
N ILE A 178 17.01 -6.49 -12.18
CA ILE A 178 16.27 -7.31 -11.21
C ILE A 178 16.98 -7.23 -9.87
N TYR A 179 16.30 -6.70 -8.86
CA TYR A 179 16.76 -6.69 -7.48
C TYR A 179 16.12 -7.80 -6.68
N GLU A 180 16.85 -8.32 -5.70
CA GLU A 180 16.38 -9.33 -4.76
C GLU A 180 16.42 -8.73 -3.36
N VAL A 181 15.32 -8.87 -2.62
CA VAL A 181 15.20 -8.38 -1.24
C VAL A 181 14.63 -9.51 -0.39
N LEU A 182 15.36 -9.92 0.63
CA LEU A 182 14.90 -10.88 1.63
C LEU A 182 14.33 -10.10 2.82
N VAL A 183 13.11 -10.40 3.23
CA VAL A 183 12.44 -9.77 4.36
C VAL A 183 12.56 -10.64 5.61
N GLY A 184 12.97 -10.02 6.70
CA GLY A 184 13.08 -10.61 8.03
C GLY A 184 14.08 -9.88 8.90
N GLU A 185 14.47 -10.47 10.03
CA GLU A 185 15.24 -9.81 11.09
C GLU A 185 16.70 -10.27 11.20
N GLU A 186 17.13 -11.24 10.38
CA GLU A 186 18.50 -11.76 10.42
C GLU A 186 19.46 -10.91 9.56
N GLU A 187 20.76 -11.22 9.64
CA GLU A 187 21.77 -10.54 8.83
C GLU A 187 21.54 -10.73 7.32
N GLY A 188 21.70 -9.63 6.57
CA GLY A 188 21.43 -9.61 5.12
C GLY A 188 19.94 -9.54 4.75
N GLN A 189 19.04 -9.54 5.72
CA GLN A 189 17.61 -9.34 5.52
C GLN A 189 17.21 -7.88 5.81
N VAL A 190 16.09 -7.47 5.25
CA VAL A 190 15.50 -6.16 5.48
C VAL A 190 14.31 -6.30 6.42
N PRO A 191 14.37 -5.70 7.62
CA PRO A 191 13.23 -5.67 8.54
C PRO A 191 12.00 -5.06 7.88
N LEU A 192 10.83 -5.59 8.18
CA LEU A 192 9.57 -5.19 7.55
C LEU A 192 9.32 -3.67 7.66
N SER A 193 9.60 -3.10 8.83
CA SER A 193 9.49 -1.65 9.10
C SER A 193 10.41 -0.77 8.24
N LYS A 194 11.49 -1.34 7.69
CA LYS A 194 12.49 -0.66 6.85
C LYS A 194 12.33 -0.96 5.36
N LEU A 195 11.47 -1.90 4.97
CA LEU A 195 11.28 -2.36 3.59
C LEU A 195 10.99 -1.19 2.63
N GLN A 196 10.03 -0.33 2.96
CA GLN A 196 9.71 0.84 2.14
C GLN A 196 10.92 1.78 1.97
N ARG A 197 11.70 2.01 3.03
CA ARG A 197 12.90 2.86 2.97
C ARG A 197 14.00 2.22 2.13
N HIS A 198 14.16 0.90 2.21
CA HIS A 198 15.11 0.17 1.39
C HIS A 198 14.75 0.27 -0.10
N MET A 199 13.48 0.02 -0.46
CA MET A 199 13.02 0.08 -1.84
C MET A 199 13.12 1.46 -2.47
N THR A 200 12.81 2.51 -1.70
CA THR A 200 12.89 3.90 -2.18
C THR A 200 14.32 4.41 -2.36
N LYS A 201 15.32 3.75 -1.74
CA LYS A 201 16.75 4.06 -1.91
C LYS A 201 17.37 3.43 -3.17
N LEU A 202 16.70 2.45 -3.78
CA LEU A 202 17.19 1.83 -5.01
C LEU A 202 17.29 2.88 -6.14
N PRO A 203 18.30 2.79 -7.02
CA PRO A 203 18.50 3.77 -8.08
C PRO A 203 17.34 3.74 -9.06
N ARG A 204 17.05 4.89 -9.68
CA ARG A 204 15.98 5.03 -10.68
C ARG A 204 16.51 4.69 -12.06
N ASN A 205 16.39 3.43 -12.46
CA ASN A 205 16.95 2.91 -13.72
C ASN A 205 15.98 2.98 -14.90
N ILE A 206 14.67 2.98 -14.64
CA ILE A 206 13.63 2.99 -15.68
C ILE A 206 12.64 4.14 -15.50
N ASP A 207 12.06 4.56 -16.62
CA ASP A 207 10.98 5.55 -16.67
C ASP A 207 9.58 4.91 -16.56
N LYS A 208 8.53 5.74 -16.61
CA LYS A 208 7.14 5.27 -16.46
C LYS A 208 6.67 4.44 -17.66
N ASN A 209 7.12 4.75 -18.87
CA ASN A 209 6.73 4.05 -20.10
C ASN A 209 7.37 2.66 -20.16
N GLN A 210 8.61 2.57 -19.72
CA GLN A 210 9.34 1.31 -19.52
C GLN A 210 8.67 0.47 -18.44
N MET A 211 8.21 1.07 -17.33
CA MET A 211 7.42 0.34 -16.32
C MET A 211 6.16 -0.30 -16.92
N GLU A 212 5.41 0.42 -17.76
CA GLU A 212 4.24 -0.14 -18.47
C GLU A 212 4.60 -1.26 -19.43
N THR A 213 5.70 -1.11 -20.15
CA THR A 213 6.20 -2.14 -21.05
C THR A 213 6.58 -3.39 -20.26
N VAL A 214 7.27 -3.24 -19.14
CA VAL A 214 7.66 -4.34 -18.24
C VAL A 214 6.42 -5.03 -17.66
N GLU A 215 5.43 -4.28 -17.19
CA GLU A 215 4.19 -4.86 -16.67
C GLU A 215 3.43 -5.64 -17.74
N LYS A 216 3.23 -5.08 -18.94
CA LYS A 216 2.55 -5.78 -20.04
C LYS A 216 3.25 -7.08 -20.42
N ARG A 217 4.59 -7.06 -20.48
CA ARG A 217 5.40 -8.24 -20.76
C ARG A 217 5.28 -9.31 -19.66
N LEU A 218 5.26 -8.90 -18.39
CA LEU A 218 5.09 -9.80 -17.25
C LEU A 218 3.66 -10.34 -17.12
N ALA A 219 2.64 -9.55 -17.47
CA ALA A 219 1.26 -10.02 -17.51
C ALA A 219 1.07 -11.12 -18.56
N ALA A 220 1.75 -11.00 -19.72
CA ALA A 220 1.75 -12.05 -20.74
C ALA A 220 2.42 -13.36 -20.27
N LEU A 221 3.38 -13.30 -19.34
CA LEU A 221 3.98 -14.48 -18.71
C LEU A 221 2.97 -15.21 -17.80
N ALA A 222 2.22 -14.48 -16.98
CA ALA A 222 1.20 -15.06 -16.10
C ALA A 222 0.15 -15.86 -16.90
N ASN A 223 -0.26 -15.34 -18.07
CA ASN A 223 -1.22 -16.01 -18.95
C ASN A 223 -0.66 -17.26 -19.65
N ARG A 224 0.67 -17.40 -19.78
CA ARG A 224 1.31 -18.64 -20.28
C ARG A 224 1.44 -19.73 -19.20
N SER A 225 1.23 -19.37 -17.94
CA SER A 225 1.18 -20.28 -16.78
C SER A 225 -0.25 -20.60 -16.34
N GLY A 226 -1.25 -20.30 -17.18
CA GLY A 226 -2.63 -20.72 -16.96
C GLY A 226 -2.73 -22.23 -16.69
N PRO A 227 -3.78 -22.68 -15.98
CA PRO A 227 -3.89 -24.06 -15.51
C PRO A 227 -3.59 -24.98 -16.67
N ALA A 228 -2.61 -25.87 -16.47
CA ALA A 228 -2.35 -26.93 -17.41
C ALA A 228 -3.71 -27.61 -17.65
N MET A 229 -4.29 -27.39 -18.83
CA MET A 229 -5.45 -28.16 -19.24
C MET A 229 -5.09 -29.61 -18.95
N PRO A 230 -5.89 -30.34 -18.15
CA PRO A 230 -5.60 -31.73 -17.86
C PRO A 230 -5.39 -32.40 -19.20
N LYS A 231 -4.17 -32.84 -19.50
CA LYS A 231 -3.91 -33.69 -20.66
C LYS A 231 -4.43 -35.07 -20.34
N GLY A 232 -5.74 -35.16 -20.08
CA GLY A 232 -6.49 -36.38 -20.20
C GLY A 232 -6.53 -36.78 -21.67
N PRO A 233 -6.69 -38.07 -21.98
CA PRO A 233 -6.80 -38.53 -23.35
C PRO A 233 -7.95 -37.77 -24.01
N MET A 234 -7.61 -36.94 -25.01
CA MET A 234 -8.61 -36.26 -25.83
C MET A 234 -9.51 -37.35 -26.43
N PRO A 235 -10.84 -37.31 -26.24
CA PRO A 235 -11.72 -38.27 -26.89
C PRO A 235 -11.51 -38.17 -28.39
N ARG A 236 -11.35 -39.32 -29.05
CA ARG A 236 -11.10 -39.47 -30.50
C ARG A 236 -12.06 -38.66 -31.39
N ASN A 237 -13.20 -38.24 -30.85
CA ASN A 237 -14.24 -37.48 -31.52
C ASN A 237 -13.85 -35.99 -31.76
N ALA A 238 -12.89 -35.43 -31.02
CA ALA A 238 -12.45 -34.05 -31.20
C ALA A 238 -11.51 -33.85 -32.41
N GLN A 239 -10.91 -34.93 -32.93
CA GLN A 239 -10.09 -34.89 -34.15
C GLN A 239 -10.95 -34.81 -35.43
N GLN A 240 -12.16 -35.37 -35.41
CA GLN A 240 -13.10 -35.31 -36.55
C GLN A 240 -13.69 -33.91 -36.77
N LEU A 241 -13.91 -33.14 -35.70
CA LEU A 241 -14.37 -31.75 -35.80
C LEU A 241 -13.38 -30.83 -36.53
N LYS A 242 -12.07 -31.11 -36.42
CA LYS A 242 -11.03 -30.34 -37.12
C LYS A 242 -10.93 -30.67 -38.61
N GLY A 243 -11.39 -31.86 -39.02
CA GLY A 243 -11.48 -32.29 -40.42
C GLY A 243 -12.66 -31.64 -41.16
N MET A 244 -13.83 -31.59 -40.53
CA MET A 244 -15.05 -31.03 -41.14
C MET A 244 -14.98 -29.51 -41.37
N GLN A 245 -14.22 -28.78 -40.55
CA GLN A 245 -14.02 -27.33 -40.76
C GLN A 245 -13.15 -26.99 -41.97
N ARG A 246 -12.37 -27.94 -42.50
CA ARG A 246 -11.57 -27.72 -43.73
C ARG A 246 -12.40 -27.92 -45.00
N THR A 247 -13.39 -28.80 -44.97
CA THR A 247 -14.24 -29.09 -46.13
C THR A 247 -15.31 -28.01 -46.37
N ALA A 248 -15.77 -27.34 -45.31
CA ALA A 248 -16.74 -26.24 -45.42
C ALA A 248 -16.16 -24.92 -46.00
N ARG A 249 -14.83 -24.81 -46.12
CA ARG A 249 -14.14 -23.67 -46.76
C ARG A 249 -13.87 -23.86 -48.25
N ARG A 250 -14.25 -25.02 -48.81
CA ARG A 250 -14.11 -25.36 -50.23
C ARG A 250 -15.50 -25.59 -50.84
N ARG A 251 -16.35 -24.58 -50.77
CA ARG A 251 -17.45 -24.33 -51.70
C ARG A 251 -17.54 -22.84 -51.93
#